data_AF-A0A9D7IZD4-F1
#
_entry.id   AF-A0A9D7IZD4-F1
#
_cell.length_a   1.000
_cell.length_b   1.000
_cell.length_c   1.000
_cell.angle_alpha   90.00
_cell.angle_beta   90.00
_cell.angle_gamma   90.00
#
_symmetry.space_group_name_H-M   'P 1'
#
loop_
_entity.id
_entity.type
_entity.pdbx_description
1 polymer ?
#
loop_
_entity_poly.entity_id
_entity_poly.type
_entity_poly.pdbx_seq_one_letter_code
_entity_poly.pdbx_strand_id
1 'polypeptide(L)'
;MGYFIWHEGDTWKLRWTTMGQRRHFTGHVTAEDGELKSLKRIDVESELKVIRPGRAPRVAVGPRGRVYRRGGAAPVVVEKKEDRFEKDGDRRINFSTFTDDDIDGFDFKVDKNVTALRFMLEINGKALPRFIETGRNNQHPPGVPFVVKLR
;
A
#
# COMPACT_ATOMS: atom_id res chain seq x y z
N MET A 1 1.63 -3.21 -11.73
CA MET A 1 2.27 -2.12 -10.96
C MET A 1 1.19 -1.10 -10.63
N GLY A 2 1.22 -0.57 -9.40
CA GLY A 2 0.22 0.40 -8.95
C GLY A 2 -0.08 0.28 -7.46
N TYR A 3 -1.02 1.08 -6.99
CA TYR A 3 -1.59 1.00 -5.64
C TYR A 3 -2.81 0.08 -5.62
N PHE A 4 -2.97 -0.65 -4.51
CA PHE A 4 -4.12 -1.48 -4.21
C PHE A 4 -4.63 -1.12 -2.82
N ILE A 5 -5.91 -0.78 -2.73
CA ILE A 5 -6.54 -0.30 -1.51
C ILE A 5 -7.80 -1.10 -1.26
N TRP A 6 -7.90 -1.70 -0.08
CA TRP A 6 -9.09 -2.42 0.34
C TRP A 6 -9.16 -2.46 1.86
N HIS A 7 -10.26 -2.97 2.40
CA HIS A 7 -10.38 -3.24 3.82
C HIS A 7 -10.91 -4.66 4.05
N GLU A 8 -10.47 -5.26 5.15
CA GLU A 8 -10.92 -6.55 5.65
C GLU A 8 -11.30 -6.37 7.11
N GLY A 9 -12.60 -6.51 7.41
CA GLY A 9 -13.12 -6.12 8.72
C GLY A 9 -12.84 -4.64 9.00
N ASP A 10 -12.14 -4.39 10.11
CA ASP A 10 -11.75 -3.06 10.60
C ASP A 10 -10.38 -2.58 10.07
N THR A 11 -9.69 -3.41 9.29
CA THR A 11 -8.31 -3.16 8.87
C THR A 11 -8.28 -2.71 7.41
N TRP A 12 -7.82 -1.49 7.19
CA TRP A 12 -7.48 -0.96 5.87
C TRP A 12 -6.10 -1.43 5.45
N LYS A 13 -5.99 -1.79 4.17
CA LYS A 13 -4.75 -2.26 3.55
C LYS A 13 -4.46 -1.35 2.37
N LEU A 14 -3.28 -0.75 2.38
CA LEU A 14 -2.71 -0.06 1.24
C LEU A 14 -1.44 -0.78 0.84
N ARG A 15 -1.38 -1.26 -0.40
CA ARG A 15 -0.21 -1.91 -0.99
C ARG A 15 0.19 -1.23 -2.26
N TRP A 16 1.46 -1.34 -2.60
CA TRP A 16 1.95 -1.04 -3.94
C TRP A 16 2.95 -2.11 -4.38
N THR A 17 3.08 -2.23 -5.70
CA THR A 17 4.03 -3.17 -6.32
C THR A 17 4.61 -2.59 -7.60
N THR A 18 5.84 -2.97 -7.91
CA THR A 18 6.50 -2.71 -9.19
C THR A 18 6.79 -3.99 -9.94
N MET A 19 7.09 -3.85 -11.23
CA MET A 19 7.55 -4.96 -12.06
C MET A 19 8.90 -4.53 -12.66
N GLY A 20 9.99 -4.99 -12.05
CA GLY A 20 11.37 -4.70 -12.46
C GLY A 20 11.90 -3.29 -12.16
N GLN A 21 11.22 -2.23 -12.61
CA GLN A 21 11.78 -0.87 -12.51
C GLN A 21 11.54 -0.26 -11.13
N ARG A 22 12.60 0.28 -10.50
CA ARG A 22 12.52 1.12 -9.31
C ARG A 22 11.59 2.30 -9.55
N ARG A 23 10.56 2.44 -8.71
CA ARG A 23 9.63 3.56 -8.72
C ARG A 23 9.57 4.21 -7.36
N HIS A 24 9.24 5.49 -7.36
CA HIS A 24 8.99 6.28 -6.17
C HIS A 24 7.49 6.34 -5.92
N PHE A 25 7.03 5.75 -4.82
CA PHE A 25 5.64 5.79 -4.38
C PHE A 25 5.53 6.83 -3.28
N THR A 26 4.70 7.84 -3.53
CA THR A 26 4.45 8.93 -2.60
C THR A 26 2.98 9.07 -2.33
N GLY A 27 2.64 9.46 -1.11
CA GLY A 27 1.27 9.79 -0.83
C GLY A 27 0.99 10.11 0.62
N HIS A 28 -0.26 10.45 0.84
CA HIS A 28 -0.80 10.54 2.18
C HIS A 28 -2.26 10.05 2.23
N VAL A 29 -2.61 9.56 3.41
CA VAL A 29 -3.97 9.19 3.78
C VAL A 29 -4.40 10.12 4.90
N THR A 30 -5.56 10.76 4.77
CA THR A 30 -6.12 11.64 5.79
C THR A 30 -7.49 11.15 6.23
N ALA A 31 -7.70 11.09 7.54
CA ALA A 31 -9.01 10.84 8.16
C ALA A 31 -9.76 12.16 8.41
N GLU A 32 -11.04 12.18 8.03
CA GLU A 32 -11.99 13.24 8.37
C GLU A 32 -12.73 12.86 9.67
N ASP A 33 -12.91 13.82 10.58
CA ASP A 33 -13.67 13.73 11.86
C ASP A 33 -13.21 12.74 12.94
N GLY A 34 -12.23 11.88 12.65
CA GLY A 34 -11.70 10.89 13.61
C GLY A 34 -10.19 10.68 13.52
N GLU A 35 -9.74 9.49 13.92
CA GLU A 35 -8.32 9.16 14.06
C GLU A 35 -7.91 7.90 13.29
N LEU A 36 -6.69 7.93 12.75
CA LEU A 36 -5.94 6.79 12.22
C LEU A 36 -5.25 6.05 13.37
N LYS A 37 -5.47 4.74 13.44
CA LYS A 37 -4.99 3.85 14.51
C LYS A 37 -4.17 2.69 13.92
N SER A 38 -3.39 2.04 14.79
CA SER A 38 -2.71 0.76 14.50
C SER A 38 -1.98 0.72 13.16
N LEU A 39 -1.02 1.63 12.97
CA LEU A 39 -0.21 1.69 11.77
C LEU A 39 0.88 0.60 11.79
N LYS A 40 0.81 -0.33 10.84
CA LYS A 40 1.80 -1.39 10.67
C LYS A 40 2.36 -1.34 9.26
N ARG A 41 3.66 -1.05 9.12
CA ARG A 41 4.36 -1.16 7.83
C ARG A 41 4.47 -2.64 7.43
N ILE A 42 4.37 -2.89 6.14
CA ILE A 42 4.39 -4.21 5.55
C ILE A 42 5.39 -4.21 4.39
N ASP A 43 6.50 -4.91 4.56
CA ASP A 43 7.52 -5.17 3.55
C ASP A 43 7.44 -6.64 3.06
N VAL A 44 8.35 -7.03 2.17
CA VAL A 44 8.45 -8.40 1.61
C VAL A 44 8.49 -9.46 2.68
N GLU A 45 9.34 -9.27 3.70
CA GLU A 45 9.55 -10.28 4.73
C GLU A 45 8.29 -10.42 5.60
N SER A 46 7.59 -9.32 5.83
CA SER A 46 6.31 -9.27 6.53
C SER A 46 5.16 -9.87 5.71
N GLU A 47 5.12 -9.68 4.38
CA GLU A 47 4.16 -10.33 3.47
C GLU A 47 4.42 -11.84 3.39
N LEU A 48 5.68 -12.29 3.32
CA LEU A 48 6.05 -13.70 3.24
C LEU A 48 5.55 -14.53 4.44
N LYS A 49 5.56 -13.96 5.66
CA LYS A 49 5.08 -14.63 6.89
C LYS A 49 3.55 -14.73 6.97
N VAL A 50 2.82 -13.85 6.30
CA VAL A 50 1.34 -13.82 6.34
C VAL A 50 0.74 -14.83 5.35
N ILE A 51 1.51 -15.31 4.37
CA ILE A 51 0.98 -16.07 3.22
C ILE A 51 0.98 -17.61 3.40
N ARG A 52 1.77 -18.25 4.31
CA ARG A 52 1.60 -19.66 4.83
C ARG A 52 2.77 -20.15 5.74
N PRO A 53 2.54 -20.94 6.81
CA PRO A 53 3.60 -21.71 7.48
C PRO A 53 4.04 -22.91 6.62
N GLY A 54 5.36 -23.12 6.45
CA GLY A 54 5.92 -24.41 6.01
C GLY A 54 6.33 -24.59 4.53
N ARG A 55 6.41 -23.52 3.70
CA ARG A 55 6.92 -23.66 2.32
C ARG A 55 7.93 -22.56 1.97
N ALA A 56 9.10 -22.95 1.48
CA ALA A 56 10.17 -22.03 1.10
C ALA A 56 9.71 -21.03 0.02
N PRO A 57 10.12 -19.75 0.10
CA PRO A 57 9.57 -18.68 -0.73
C PRO A 57 10.24 -18.68 -2.10
N ARG A 58 9.43 -18.76 -3.17
CA ARG A 58 9.93 -18.54 -4.55
C ARG A 58 8.95 -17.78 -5.45
N VAL A 59 7.91 -17.16 -4.88
CA VAL A 59 6.87 -16.51 -5.69
C VAL A 59 6.30 -15.32 -4.92
N ALA A 60 6.46 -14.12 -5.47
CA ALA A 60 5.64 -12.97 -5.08
C ALA A 60 4.20 -13.26 -5.52
N VAL A 61 3.32 -13.45 -4.55
CA VAL A 61 1.87 -13.58 -4.74
C VAL A 61 1.32 -12.16 -4.72
N GLY A 62 0.82 -11.66 -5.86
CA GLY A 62 0.10 -10.39 -5.86
C GLY A 62 -1.13 -10.45 -4.93
N PRO A 63 -1.70 -9.31 -4.47
CA PRO A 63 -2.75 -9.28 -3.44
C PRO A 63 -4.00 -10.12 -3.73
N ARG A 64 -4.21 -10.55 -4.98
CA ARG A 64 -5.33 -11.40 -5.42
C ARG A 64 -4.91 -12.66 -6.19
N GLY A 65 -3.73 -13.21 -5.92
CA GLY A 65 -3.37 -14.55 -6.40
C GLY A 65 -2.96 -14.66 -7.88
N ARG A 66 -2.55 -13.56 -8.53
CA ARG A 66 -1.85 -13.67 -9.83
C ARG A 66 -0.41 -14.12 -9.59
N VAL A 67 -0.11 -15.35 -10.01
CA VAL A 67 1.25 -15.91 -10.00
C VAL A 67 2.01 -15.33 -11.19
N TYR A 68 2.98 -14.45 -10.94
CA TYR A 68 3.97 -14.06 -11.94
C TYR A 68 5.23 -14.90 -11.72
N ARG A 69 5.54 -15.79 -12.67
CA ARG A 69 6.87 -16.42 -12.74
C ARG A 69 7.74 -15.54 -13.63
N ARG A 70 8.64 -14.77 -13.03
CA ARG A 70 9.82 -14.27 -13.75
C ARG A 70 11.03 -14.53 -12.87
N GLY A 71 12.07 -15.15 -13.44
CA GLY A 71 13.35 -15.31 -12.77
C GLY A 71 13.98 -13.93 -12.58
N GLY A 72 13.68 -13.30 -11.45
CA GLY A 72 14.28 -12.05 -11.00
C GLY A 72 15.29 -12.33 -9.90
N ALA A 73 16.32 -11.50 -9.82
CA ALA A 73 17.36 -11.57 -8.80
C ALA A 73 16.75 -11.48 -7.38
N ALA A 74 17.46 -12.03 -6.39
CA ALA A 74 17.04 -12.00 -5.00
C ALA A 74 16.77 -10.55 -4.52
N PRO A 75 15.73 -10.31 -3.69
CA PRO A 75 15.45 -8.98 -3.17
C PRO A 75 16.67 -8.48 -2.39
N VAL A 76 17.30 -7.41 -2.88
CA VAL A 76 18.39 -6.75 -2.18
C VAL A 76 17.75 -5.88 -1.12
N VAL A 77 17.74 -6.33 0.14
CA VAL A 77 17.38 -5.49 1.28
C VAL A 77 18.51 -4.49 1.51
N VAL A 78 18.58 -3.45 0.69
CA VAL A 78 19.38 -2.26 0.99
C VAL A 78 18.62 -1.52 2.07
N GLU A 79 19.25 -1.21 3.20
CA GLU A 79 18.70 -0.28 4.19
C GLU A 79 18.17 0.96 3.47
N LYS A 80 16.84 1.15 3.48
CA LYS A 80 16.14 2.22 2.78
C LYS A 80 16.31 3.55 3.52
N LYS A 81 17.54 4.07 3.62
CA LYS A 81 17.85 5.41 4.18
C LYS A 81 17.05 6.55 3.51
N GLU A 82 16.53 6.30 2.32
CA GLU A 82 15.76 7.25 1.50
C GLU A 82 14.24 7.16 1.72
N ASP A 83 13.75 6.10 2.37
CA ASP A 83 12.31 5.94 2.61
C ASP A 83 11.88 6.77 3.82
N ARG A 84 10.84 7.59 3.64
CA ARG A 84 10.15 8.29 4.74
C ARG A 84 8.77 7.69 4.92
N PHE A 85 8.45 7.34 6.16
CA PHE A 85 7.14 6.83 6.55
C PHE A 85 6.80 7.37 7.94
N GLU A 86 5.76 8.18 8.04
CA GLU A 86 5.42 8.88 9.28
C GLU A 86 3.90 8.94 9.49
N LYS A 87 3.49 8.80 10.75
CA LYS A 87 2.15 9.21 11.18
C LYS A 87 2.26 10.66 11.64
N ASP A 88 1.58 11.57 10.94
CA ASP A 88 1.51 12.98 11.27
C ASP A 88 0.26 13.22 12.12
N GLY A 89 0.49 13.30 13.44
CA GLY A 89 -0.57 13.35 14.45
C GLY A 89 -1.52 12.17 14.37
N ASP A 90 -2.80 12.42 14.64
CA ASP A 90 -3.83 11.36 14.64
C ASP A 90 -4.59 11.24 13.34
N ARG A 91 -4.41 12.16 12.40
CA ARG A 91 -5.28 12.24 11.21
C ARG A 91 -4.59 11.91 9.92
N ARG A 92 -3.26 11.80 9.89
CA ARG A 92 -2.53 11.69 8.64
C ARG A 92 -1.41 10.66 8.69
N ILE A 93 -1.28 9.92 7.60
CA ILE A 93 -0.11 9.07 7.31
C ILE A 93 0.56 9.65 6.07
N ASN A 94 1.84 9.96 6.13
CA ASN A 94 2.65 10.36 4.98
C ASN A 94 3.67 9.27 4.66
N PHE A 95 3.87 9.01 3.37
CA PHE A 95 4.89 8.08 2.94
C PHE A 95 5.55 8.51 1.63
N SER A 96 6.81 8.15 1.51
CA SER A 96 7.69 8.35 0.36
C SER A 96 8.66 7.18 0.34
N THR A 97 8.39 6.20 -0.52
CA THR A 97 9.16 4.96 -0.57
C THR A 97 9.63 4.65 -1.97
N PHE A 98 10.82 4.09 -2.09
CA PHE A 98 11.27 3.50 -3.35
C PHE A 98 11.08 1.99 -3.32
N THR A 99 10.52 1.44 -4.39
CA THR A 99 10.27 -0.01 -4.51
C THR A 99 10.65 -0.50 -5.90
N ASP A 100 11.32 -1.64 -5.99
CA ASP A 100 11.79 -2.31 -7.21
C ASP A 100 11.56 -3.82 -7.14
N ASP A 101 10.87 -4.34 -8.15
CA ASP A 101 10.51 -5.76 -8.32
C ASP A 101 9.90 -6.45 -7.07
N ASP A 102 9.10 -5.69 -6.32
CA ASP A 102 8.70 -6.09 -4.98
C ASP A 102 7.32 -5.52 -4.55
N ILE A 103 6.85 -5.89 -3.35
CA ILE A 103 5.63 -5.43 -2.70
C ILE A 103 5.99 -4.72 -1.39
N ASP A 104 5.44 -3.53 -1.20
CA ASP A 104 5.54 -2.76 0.05
C ASP A 104 4.16 -2.12 0.33
N GLY A 105 3.96 -1.61 1.54
CA GLY A 105 2.68 -1.10 1.97
C GLY A 105 2.53 -0.98 3.47
N PHE A 106 1.29 -0.81 3.90
CA PHE A 106 0.95 -0.75 5.31
C PHE A 106 -0.52 -1.10 5.56
N ASP A 107 -0.75 -1.58 6.76
CA ASP A 107 -2.07 -1.76 7.34
C ASP A 107 -2.32 -0.63 8.35
N PHE A 108 -3.56 -0.16 8.40
CA PHE A 108 -4.01 0.80 9.39
C PHE A 108 -5.47 0.54 9.75
N LYS A 109 -5.88 1.05 10.90
CA LYS A 109 -7.26 1.07 11.35
C LYS A 109 -7.74 2.51 11.44
N VAL A 110 -9.05 2.67 11.49
CA VAL A 110 -9.69 3.96 11.77
C VAL A 110 -10.56 3.80 13.00
N ASP A 111 -10.76 4.87 13.75
CA ASP A 111 -11.77 4.86 14.79
C ASP A 111 -13.19 5.01 14.21
N LYS A 112 -14.19 4.87 15.08
CA LYS A 112 -15.61 4.96 14.73
C LYS A 112 -16.07 6.37 14.36
N ASN A 113 -15.27 7.40 14.63
CA ASN A 113 -15.61 8.79 14.35
C ASN A 113 -15.16 9.20 12.94
N VAL A 114 -14.32 8.40 12.28
CA VAL A 114 -13.89 8.68 10.90
C VAL A 114 -15.06 8.55 9.93
N THR A 115 -15.42 9.66 9.30
CA THR A 115 -16.52 9.74 8.30
C THR A 115 -16.02 9.56 6.87
N ALA A 116 -14.75 9.89 6.61
CA ALA A 116 -14.15 9.74 5.31
C ALA A 116 -12.62 9.54 5.39
N LEU A 117 -12.10 8.83 4.39
CA LEU A 117 -10.67 8.72 4.11
C LEU A 117 -10.34 9.38 2.78
N ARG A 118 -9.45 10.36 2.80
CA ARG A 118 -8.92 11.03 1.61
C ARG A 118 -7.56 10.44 1.25
N PHE A 119 -7.42 9.99 0.02
CA PHE A 119 -6.19 9.42 -0.52
C PHE A 119 -5.58 10.35 -1.57
N MET A 120 -4.33 10.74 -1.36
CA MET A 120 -3.50 11.40 -2.36
C MET A 120 -2.30 10.50 -2.65
N LEU A 121 -2.24 9.94 -3.85
CA LEU A 121 -1.28 8.88 -4.20
C LEU A 121 -0.64 9.18 -5.55
N GLU A 122 0.68 9.01 -5.60
CA GLU A 122 1.50 9.40 -6.73
C GLU A 122 2.56 8.35 -7.01
N ILE A 123 2.90 8.19 -8.29
CA ILE A 123 4.01 7.35 -8.73
C ILE A 123 4.97 8.23 -9.52
N ASN A 124 6.22 8.31 -9.07
CA ASN A 124 7.25 9.21 -9.61
C ASN A 124 6.76 10.67 -9.66
N GLY A 125 6.11 11.14 -8.58
CA GLY A 125 5.57 12.50 -8.47
C GLY A 125 4.38 12.80 -9.40
N LYS A 126 3.72 11.77 -9.95
CA LYS A 126 2.54 11.94 -10.82
C LYS A 126 1.33 11.23 -10.25
N ALA A 127 0.22 11.94 -10.17
CA ALA A 127 -1.10 11.38 -9.92
C ALA A 127 -1.54 10.53 -11.13
N LEU A 128 -1.58 9.20 -10.95
CA LEU A 128 -1.94 8.27 -12.00
C LEU A 128 -3.12 7.38 -11.57
N PRO A 129 -4.37 7.87 -11.61
CA PRO A 129 -5.54 7.15 -11.10
C PRO A 129 -5.77 5.77 -11.75
N ARG A 130 -5.38 5.59 -13.02
CA ARG A 130 -5.42 4.29 -13.71
C ARG A 130 -4.51 3.21 -13.12
N PHE A 131 -3.54 3.60 -12.27
CA PHE A 131 -2.67 2.69 -11.53
C PHE A 131 -3.09 2.59 -10.06
N ILE A 132 -4.29 3.02 -9.71
CA ILE A 132 -4.85 2.88 -8.36
C ILE A 132 -6.08 1.99 -8.47
N GLU A 133 -6.08 0.88 -7.74
CA GLU A 133 -7.22 -0.03 -7.65
C GLU A 133 -7.82 0.02 -6.25
N THR A 134 -9.14 0.12 -6.16
CA THR A 134 -9.87 0.24 -4.91
C THR A 134 -10.93 -0.86 -4.79
N GLY A 135 -11.10 -1.37 -3.57
CA GLY A 135 -12.12 -2.35 -3.20
C GLY A 135 -11.96 -3.73 -3.84
N ARG A 136 -12.94 -4.62 -3.63
CA ARG A 136 -12.90 -6.01 -4.13
C ARG A 136 -12.94 -6.12 -5.66
N ASN A 137 -13.52 -5.13 -6.33
CA ASN A 137 -13.77 -5.13 -7.77
C ASN A 137 -12.71 -4.37 -8.59
N ASN A 138 -11.59 -3.98 -7.97
CA ASN A 138 -10.46 -3.31 -8.63
C ASN A 138 -10.87 -2.01 -9.32
N GLN A 139 -11.75 -1.24 -8.70
CA GLN A 139 -12.26 -0.02 -9.31
C GLN A 139 -11.17 1.05 -9.32
N HIS A 140 -11.03 1.73 -10.46
CA HIS A 140 -10.17 2.89 -10.55
C HIS A 140 -10.91 4.14 -10.06
N PRO A 141 -10.30 4.97 -9.21
CA PRO A 141 -10.88 6.25 -8.85
C PRO A 141 -10.93 7.19 -10.07
N PRO A 142 -11.89 8.11 -10.14
CA PRO A 142 -12.00 9.05 -11.26
C PRO A 142 -10.87 10.10 -11.29
N GLY A 143 -10.14 10.27 -10.17
CA GLY A 143 -9.05 11.22 -10.04
C GLY A 143 -8.27 11.03 -8.74
N VAL A 144 -7.25 11.88 -8.55
CA VAL A 144 -6.50 12.00 -7.30
C VAL A 144 -6.46 13.48 -6.93
N PRO A 145 -6.78 13.87 -5.68
CA PRO A 145 -7.18 12.98 -4.59
C PRO A 145 -8.56 12.36 -4.81
N PHE A 146 -8.82 11.22 -4.16
CA PHE A 146 -10.15 10.62 -4.08
C PHE A 146 -10.52 10.33 -2.63
N VAL A 147 -11.82 10.25 -2.37
CA VAL A 147 -12.39 10.14 -1.03
C VAL A 147 -13.23 8.88 -0.94
N VAL A 148 -13.03 8.11 0.12
CA VAL A 148 -13.85 6.96 0.49
C VAL A 148 -14.66 7.35 1.72
N LYS A 149 -15.99 7.44 1.57
CA LYS A 149 -16.89 7.71 2.70
C LYS A 149 -17.11 6.43 3.50
N LEU A 150 -16.93 6.53 4.81
CA LEU A 150 -17.30 5.48 5.76
C LEU A 150 -18.70 5.82 6.28
N ARG A 151 -19.60 4.83 6.24
CA ARG A 151 -20.98 4.97 6.73
C ARG A 151 -21.05 4.57 8.20
#